data_AF-A0A327W6G1-F1
#
_entry.id   AF-A0A327W6G1-F1
#
_cell.length_a   1.000
_cell.length_b   1.000
_cell.length_c   1.000
_cell.angle_alpha   90.00
_cell.angle_beta   90.00
_cell.angle_gamma   90.00
#
_symmetry.space_group_name_H-M   'P 1'
#
loop_
_entity.id
_entity.type
_entity.pdbx_description
1 polymer ?
#
loop_
_entity_poly.entity_id
_entity_poly.type
_entity_poly.pdbx_seq_one_letter_code
_entity_poly.pdbx_strand_id
1 'polypeptide(L)'
;MQELIQQLQEKAGLTAEQAAQSIDVIKEYVKGKLPPFIAGTVDNWFAGMSGKTEEKGESLMDKAGDFLDNAKDTAEDWAEAAKHKVTDFFNKEKGKE
;
A
#
# COMPACT_ATOMS: atom_id res chain seq x y z
N MET A 1 -12.85 3.20 -7.00
CA MET A 1 -12.39 4.28 -7.91
C MET A 1 -13.42 5.38 -7.93
N GLN A 2 -14.71 5.03 -8.00
CA GLN A 2 -15.78 6.02 -7.87
C GLN A 2 -15.67 6.86 -6.59
N GLU A 3 -15.36 6.26 -5.43
CA GLU A 3 -15.13 7.05 -4.21
C GLU A 3 -13.94 8.03 -4.33
N LEU A 4 -12.85 7.61 -4.97
CA LEU A 4 -11.65 8.44 -5.10
C LEU A 4 -11.87 9.56 -6.13
N ILE A 5 -12.63 9.27 -7.19
CA ILE A 5 -13.13 10.28 -8.13
C ILE A 5 -14.02 11.27 -7.38
N GLN A 6 -15.02 10.83 -6.61
CA GLN A 6 -15.88 11.72 -5.82
C GLN A 6 -15.08 12.60 -4.87
N GLN A 7 -14.11 12.05 -4.14
CA GLN A 7 -13.26 12.85 -3.26
C GLN A 7 -12.45 13.90 -4.03
N LEU A 8 -11.94 13.58 -5.21
CA LEU A 8 -11.25 14.54 -6.07
C LEU A 8 -12.19 15.61 -6.61
N GLN A 9 -13.44 15.26 -6.95
CA GLN A 9 -14.44 16.23 -7.36
C GLN A 9 -14.83 17.16 -6.21
N GLU A 10 -15.13 16.62 -5.02
CA GLU A 10 -15.58 17.38 -3.86
C GLU A 10 -14.48 18.25 -3.24
N LYS A 11 -13.27 17.70 -3.09
CA LYS A 11 -12.18 18.36 -2.36
C LYS A 11 -11.29 19.21 -3.26
N ALA A 12 -11.10 18.79 -4.51
CA ALA A 12 -10.24 19.48 -5.47
C ALA A 12 -11.01 20.18 -6.59
N GLY A 13 -12.35 20.07 -6.62
CA GLY A 13 -13.18 20.74 -7.62
C GLY A 13 -13.00 20.19 -9.03
N LEU A 14 -12.46 18.97 -9.16
CA LEU A 14 -12.21 18.36 -10.48
C LEU A 14 -13.50 17.87 -11.12
N THR A 15 -13.53 17.83 -12.46
CA THR A 15 -14.55 17.06 -13.17
C THR A 15 -14.26 15.55 -13.06
N ALA A 16 -15.24 14.70 -13.33
CA ALA A 16 -15.05 13.25 -13.30
C ALA A 16 -13.93 12.78 -14.24
N GLU A 17 -13.84 13.36 -15.45
CA GLU A 17 -12.75 13.08 -16.40
C GLU A 17 -11.39 13.54 -15.87
N GLN A 18 -11.30 14.75 -15.31
CA GLN A 18 -10.06 15.26 -14.73
C GLN A 18 -9.59 14.41 -13.54
N ALA A 19 -10.53 13.96 -12.70
CA ALA A 19 -10.23 13.07 -11.59
C ALA A 19 -9.71 11.71 -12.07
N ALA A 20 -10.33 11.12 -13.09
CA ALA A 20 -9.85 9.87 -13.69
C ALA A 20 -8.45 10.02 -14.28
N GLN A 21 -8.21 11.08 -15.07
CA GLN A 21 -6.88 11.38 -15.61
C GLN A 21 -5.83 11.64 -14.52
N SER A 22 -6.22 12.31 -13.43
CA SER A 22 -5.33 12.57 -12.30
C SER A 22 -4.88 11.26 -11.65
N ILE A 23 -5.79 10.30 -11.49
CA ILE A 23 -5.49 8.97 -10.94
C ILE A 23 -4.46 8.24 -11.84
N ASP A 24 -4.60 8.31 -13.16
CA ASP A 24 -3.65 7.71 -14.10
C ASP A 24 -2.26 8.36 -14.02
N VAL A 25 -2.19 9.69 -13.98
CA VAL A 25 -0.92 10.42 -13.82
C VAL A 25 -0.23 10.04 -12.50
N ILE A 26 -0.99 9.95 -11.41
CA ILE A 26 -0.46 9.52 -10.10
C ILE A 26 0.06 8.09 -10.19
N LYS A 27 -0.67 7.18 -10.84
CA LYS A 27 -0.26 5.79 -11.04
C LYS A 27 1.07 5.69 -11.77
N GLU A 28 1.24 6.42 -12.87
CA GLU A 28 2.50 6.43 -13.63
C GLU A 28 3.64 7.04 -12.83
N TYR A 29 3.38 8.14 -12.11
CA TYR A 29 4.37 8.77 -11.25
C TYR A 29 4.85 7.81 -10.14
N VAL A 30 3.92 7.13 -9.47
CA VAL A 30 4.23 6.15 -8.41
C VAL A 30 5.03 4.99 -8.97
N LYS A 31 4.66 4.44 -10.14
CA LYS A 31 5.43 3.40 -10.82
C LYS A 31 6.86 3.84 -11.15
N GLY A 32 7.04 5.08 -11.61
CA GLY A 32 8.36 5.62 -11.92
C GLY A 32 9.24 5.86 -10.70
N LYS A 33 8.65 5.96 -9.50
CA LYS A 33 9.38 6.13 -8.23
C LYS A 33 9.69 4.82 -7.51
N LEU A 34 8.97 3.75 -7.83
CA LEU A 34 9.14 2.46 -7.18
C LEU A 34 10.11 1.56 -7.93
N PRO A 35 10.80 0.65 -7.24
CA PRO A 35 11.61 -0.37 -7.89
C PRO A 35 10.79 -1.21 -8.89
N PRO A 36 11.40 -1.68 -10.00
CA PRO A 36 10.69 -2.38 -11.07
C PRO A 36 9.91 -3.62 -10.61
N PHE A 37 10.36 -4.29 -9.55
CA PHE A 37 9.71 -5.48 -9.01
C PHE A 37 8.35 -5.20 -8.35
N ILE A 38 8.05 -3.95 -7.98
CA ILE A 38 6.78 -3.55 -7.33
C ILE A 38 5.78 -2.98 -8.34
N ALA A 39 6.21 -2.65 -9.57
CA ALA A 39 5.35 -2.02 -10.58
C ALA A 39 4.06 -2.81 -10.86
N GLY A 40 4.15 -4.14 -10.90
CA GLY A 40 2.99 -5.03 -11.07
C GLY A 40 2.02 -5.03 -9.87
N THR A 41 2.52 -4.83 -8.66
CA THR A 41 1.68 -4.69 -7.45
C THR A 41 0.88 -3.39 -7.48
N VAL A 42 1.51 -2.30 -7.92
CA VAL A 42 0.86 -0.99 -8.11
C VAL A 42 -0.25 -1.10 -9.16
N ASP A 43 0.01 -1.76 -10.28
CA ASP A 43 -1.01 -2.02 -11.30
C ASP A 43 -2.22 -2.76 -10.74
N ASN A 44 -1.99 -3.85 -10.00
CA ASN A 44 -3.05 -4.63 -9.39
C ASN A 44 -3.85 -3.85 -8.35
N TRP A 45 -3.19 -3.02 -7.55
CA TRP A 45 -3.84 -2.17 -6.57
C TRP A 45 -4.75 -1.12 -7.23
N PHE A 46 -4.24 -0.37 -8.22
CA PHE A 46 -5.03 0.60 -8.97
C PHE A 46 -6.18 -0.06 -9.76
N ALA A 47 -5.93 -1.24 -10.36
CA ALA A 47 -6.96 -1.99 -11.09
C ALA A 47 -8.08 -2.50 -10.16
N GLY A 48 -7.72 -3.00 -8.97
CA GLY A 48 -8.68 -3.37 -7.92
C GLY A 48 -9.49 -2.17 -7.43
N MET A 49 -8.86 -1.00 -7.35
CA MET A 49 -9.55 0.24 -7.08
C MET A 49 -10.48 0.63 -8.22
N SER A 50 -10.20 0.31 -9.49
CA SER A 50 -10.99 0.71 -10.67
C SER A 50 -12.40 0.14 -10.75
N GLY A 51 -12.75 -0.84 -9.92
CA GLY A 51 -14.08 -1.47 -9.98
C GLY A 51 -14.31 -2.36 -11.21
N LYS A 52 -13.26 -2.78 -11.94
CA LYS A 52 -13.36 -3.89 -12.92
C LYS A 52 -13.45 -5.28 -12.27
N THR A 53 -13.76 -5.35 -10.98
CA THR A 53 -13.89 -6.60 -10.23
C THR A 53 -15.09 -6.50 -9.30
N GLU A 54 -16.30 -6.44 -9.86
CA GLU A 54 -17.40 -7.21 -9.27
C GLU A 54 -17.03 -8.68 -9.49
N GLU A 55 -16.47 -9.36 -8.47
CA GLU A 55 -16.59 -10.82 -8.20
C GLU A 55 -15.52 -11.41 -7.26
N LYS A 56 -14.47 -10.69 -6.83
CA LYS A 56 -13.38 -11.35 -6.05
C LYS A 56 -13.18 -10.80 -4.64
N GLY A 57 -14.21 -10.96 -3.80
CA GLY A 57 -14.04 -10.93 -2.34
C GLY A 57 -13.05 -12.01 -1.85
N GLU A 58 -12.99 -13.15 -2.54
CA GLU A 58 -12.00 -14.22 -2.30
C GLU A 58 -10.57 -13.79 -2.66
N SER A 59 -10.29 -13.25 -3.86
CA SER A 59 -8.90 -13.00 -4.28
C SER A 59 -8.15 -11.92 -3.48
N LEU A 60 -8.82 -10.98 -2.82
CA LEU A 60 -8.14 -10.00 -1.97
C LEU A 60 -7.83 -10.59 -0.58
N MET A 61 -8.73 -11.40 -0.03
CA MET A 61 -8.48 -12.15 1.20
C MET A 61 -7.43 -13.25 0.98
N ASP A 62 -7.50 -13.98 -0.13
CA ASP A 62 -6.52 -15.01 -0.51
C ASP A 62 -5.14 -14.41 -0.77
N LYS A 63 -5.07 -13.26 -1.47
CA LYS A 63 -3.79 -12.56 -1.65
C LYS A 63 -3.26 -11.96 -0.36
N ALA A 64 -4.11 -11.40 0.49
CA ALA A 64 -3.69 -10.94 1.80
C ALA A 64 -3.20 -12.10 2.67
N GLY A 65 -3.85 -13.26 2.60
CA GLY A 65 -3.42 -14.52 3.20
C GLY A 65 -2.06 -14.97 2.69
N ASP A 66 -1.88 -15.10 1.37
CA ASP A 66 -0.60 -15.47 0.74
C ASP A 66 0.53 -14.49 1.08
N PHE A 67 0.24 -13.18 1.15
CA PHE A 67 1.21 -12.18 1.60
C PHE A 67 1.51 -12.31 3.10
N LEU A 68 0.52 -12.57 3.95
CA LEU A 68 0.72 -12.73 5.40
C LEU A 68 1.46 -14.03 5.73
N ASP A 69 1.19 -15.10 4.99
CA ASP A 69 1.86 -16.39 5.13
C ASP A 69 3.30 -16.33 4.63
N ASN A 70 3.57 -15.72 3.46
CA ASN A 70 4.96 -15.47 3.02
C ASN A 70 5.68 -14.45 3.89
N ALA A 71 4.96 -13.47 4.43
CA ALA A 71 5.53 -12.50 5.35
C ALA A 71 5.59 -13.02 6.79
N LYS A 72 5.07 -14.19 7.14
CA LYS A 72 5.14 -14.71 8.52
C LYS A 72 6.59 -14.96 8.93
N ASP A 73 7.38 -15.54 8.02
CA ASP A 73 8.84 -15.67 8.20
C ASP A 73 9.51 -14.29 8.33
N THR A 74 9.07 -13.30 7.55
CA THR A 74 9.61 -11.92 7.59
C THR A 74 9.10 -11.10 8.79
N ALA A 75 7.92 -11.42 9.32
CA ALA A 75 7.26 -10.72 10.40
C ALA A 75 7.81 -11.18 11.75
N GLU A 76 8.15 -12.46 11.89
CA GLU A 76 8.95 -12.95 13.00
C GLU A 76 10.34 -12.28 12.99
N ASP A 77 11.02 -12.23 11.84
CA ASP A 77 12.30 -11.52 11.68
C ASP A 77 12.19 -10.02 11.97
N TRP A 78 11.11 -9.37 11.51
CA TRP A 78 10.87 -7.95 11.75
C TRP A 78 10.49 -7.67 13.21
N ALA A 79 9.71 -8.54 13.84
CA ALA A 79 9.35 -8.43 15.26
C ALA A 79 10.57 -8.63 16.16
N GLU A 80 11.44 -9.59 15.85
CA GLU A 80 12.71 -9.77 16.56
C GLU A 80 13.66 -8.58 16.33
N ALA A 81 13.79 -8.08 15.09
CA ALA A 81 14.58 -6.88 14.79
C ALA A 81 14.03 -5.62 15.47
N ALA A 82 12.70 -5.49 15.57
CA ALA A 82 12.03 -4.40 16.26
C ALA A 82 12.21 -4.51 17.79
N LYS A 83 12.08 -5.71 18.38
CA LYS A 83 12.37 -5.93 19.80
C LYS A 83 13.83 -5.59 20.14
N HIS A 84 14.79 -6.00 19.31
CA HIS A 84 16.20 -5.69 19.54
C HIS A 84 16.46 -4.18 19.46
N LYS A 85 15.92 -3.50 18.45
CA LYS A 85 16.07 -2.04 18.31
C LYS A 85 15.37 -1.26 19.41
N VAL A 86 14.17 -1.67 19.82
CA VAL A 86 13.42 -1.03 20.92
C VAL A 86 14.14 -1.25 22.24
N THR A 87 14.65 -2.45 22.50
CA THR A 87 15.40 -2.77 23.73
C THR A 87 16.73 -2.02 23.77
N ASP A 88 17.45 -1.91 22.65
CA ASP A 88 18.67 -1.12 22.56
C ASP A 88 18.42 0.38 22.78
N PHE A 89 17.31 0.91 22.24
CA PHE A 89 16.93 2.30 22.47
C PHE A 89 16.60 2.56 23.95
N PHE A 90 15.84 1.65 24.56
CA PHE A 90 15.43 1.77 25.97
C PHE A 90 16.61 1.61 26.94
N ASN A 91 17.55 0.70 26.65
CA ASN A 91 18.75 0.52 27.46
C ASN A 91 19.77 1.66 27.26
N LYS A 92 19.85 2.23 26.05
CA LYS A 92 20.71 3.39 25.77
C LYS A 92 20.22 4.66 26.47
N GLU A 93 18.92 4.79 26.73
CA GLU A 93 18.36 5.88 27.55
C GLU A 93 18.51 5.62 29.06
N LYS A 94 18.47 4.36 29.52
CA LYS A 94 18.70 4.02 30.94
C LYS A 94 20.17 3.91 31.35
N GLY A 95 21.12 3.88 30.41
CA GLY A 95 22.56 3.80 30.66
C GLY A 95 23.29 5.15 30.71
N LYS A 96 22.56 6.28 30.77
CA LYS A 96 23.13 7.61 31.02
C LYS A 96 22.69 8.12 32.39
N GLU A 97 23.20 7.48 33.44
CA GLU A 97 23.44 8.10 34.75
C GLU A 97 24.90 7.87 35.15
#